data_AF-A0A8E6IB27-F1
#
_entry.id   AF-A0A8E6IB27-F1
#
_cell.length_a   1.000
_cell.length_b   1.000
_cell.length_c   1.000
_cell.angle_alpha   90.00
_cell.angle_beta   90.00
_cell.angle_gamma   90.00
#
_symmetry.space_group_name_H-M   'P 1'
#
loop_
_entity.id
_entity.type
_entity.pdbx_description
1 polymer ?
#
loop_
_entity_poly.entity_id
_entity_poly.type
_entity_poly.pdbx_seq_one_letter_code
_entity_poly.pdbx_strand_id
1 'polypeptide(L)' 'MSTLADLIHADMAEDGARRNRYWKSSSLPVCERFNHRPKPKRSRRDKVLKKLMQINMAGFVRFVSETINGD' A
#
# COMPACT_ATOMS: atom_id res chain seq x y z
N MET A 1 -19.09 -7.17 9.15
CA MET A 1 -18.42 -5.96 9.65
C MET A 1 -16.96 -6.30 9.94
N SER A 2 -16.04 -6.03 9.01
CA SER A 2 -14.59 -6.14 9.25
C SER A 2 -13.98 -4.75 9.17
N THR A 3 -14.07 -4.02 10.28
CA THR A 3 -13.71 -2.60 10.39
C THR A 3 -12.26 -2.31 9.98
N LEU A 4 -11.37 -3.30 10.10
CA LEU A 4 -9.98 -3.17 9.70
C LEU A 4 -9.78 -3.29 8.18
N ALA A 5 -10.46 -4.24 7.53
CA ALA A 5 -10.36 -4.45 6.10
C ALA A 5 -10.90 -3.23 5.33
N ASP A 6 -12.03 -2.68 5.78
CA ASP A 6 -12.62 -1.46 5.22
C ASP A 6 -11.67 -0.25 5.37
N LEU A 7 -10.95 -0.18 6.49
CA LEU A 7 -9.94 0.87 6.72
C LEU A 7 -8.75 0.74 5.77
N ILE A 8 -8.26 -0.48 5.58
CA ILE A 8 -7.17 -0.79 4.65
C ILE A 8 -7.59 -0.44 3.23
N HIS A 9 -8.78 -0.85 2.80
CA HIS A 9 -9.29 -0.56 1.46
C HIS A 9 -9.47 0.93 1.22
N ALA A 10 -10.00 1.68 2.19
CA ALA A 10 -10.16 3.12 2.08
C ALA A 10 -8.81 3.85 1.95
N ASP A 11 -7.80 3.44 2.72
CA ASP A 11 -6.46 4.04 2.65
C ASP A 11 -5.76 3.73 1.32
N MET A 12 -5.85 2.47 0.85
CA MET A 12 -5.34 2.06 -0.45
C MET A 12 -6.01 2.84 -1.59
N ALA A 13 -7.32 3.05 -1.51
CA ALA A 13 -8.07 3.83 -2.51
C ALA A 13 -7.64 5.30 -2.52
N GLU A 14 -7.44 5.92 -1.35
CA GLU A 14 -6.96 7.31 -1.25
C GLU A 14 -5.54 7.46 -1.83
N ASP A 15 -4.62 6.55 -1.49
CA ASP A 15 -3.24 6.58 -1.99
C ASP A 15 -3.20 6.36 -3.51
N GLY A 16 -3.99 5.40 -4.01
CA GLY A 16 -4.18 5.18 -5.44
C GLY A 16 -4.70 6.42 -6.18
N ALA A 17 -5.72 7.09 -5.63
CA ALA A 17 -6.28 8.31 -6.21
C ALA A 17 -5.29 9.48 -6.20
N ARG A 18 -4.49 9.63 -5.12
CA ARG A 18 -3.43 10.64 -5.02
C ARG A 18 -2.34 10.40 -6.05
N ARG A 19 -1.89 9.14 -6.16
CA ARG A 19 -0.91 8.72 -7.17
C ARG A 19 -1.44 9.01 -8.57
N ASN A 20 -2.66 8.58 -8.90
CA ASN A 20 -3.26 8.79 -10.22
C ASN A 20 -3.33 10.28 -10.59
N ARG A 21 -3.79 11.14 -9.66
CA ARG A 21 -3.81 12.60 -9.87
C ARG A 21 -2.42 13.15 -10.18
N TYR A 22 -1.41 12.77 -9.40
CA TYR A 22 -0.03 13.18 -9.64
C TYR A 22 0.50 12.72 -11.01
N TRP A 23 0.24 11.47 -11.39
CA TRP A 23 0.69 10.96 -12.69
C TRP A 23 0.01 11.66 -13.88
N LYS A 24 -1.27 12.03 -13.72
CA LYS A 24 -2.04 12.77 -14.73
C LYS A 24 -1.64 14.24 -14.82
N SER A 25 -1.36 14.90 -13.70
CA SER A 25 -1.03 16.33 -13.66
C SER A 25 0.45 16.61 -13.90
N SER A 26 1.32 15.60 -13.77
CA SER A 26 2.76 15.80 -13.92
C SER A 26 3.16 15.85 -15.38
N SER A 27 3.75 16.97 -15.78
CA SER A 27 4.43 17.18 -17.06
C SER A 27 5.89 16.70 -17.06
N LEU A 28 6.41 16.21 -15.93
CA LEU A 28 7.82 15.81 -15.81
C LEU A 28 8.13 14.58 -16.66
N PRO A 29 9.38 14.33 -17.05
CA PRO A 29 9.82 13.04 -17.59
C PRO A 29 9.62 11.91 -16.56
N VAL A 30 9.48 10.65 -17.02
CA VAL A 30 9.15 9.50 -16.17
C VAL A 30 10.11 9.33 -14.99
N CYS A 31 11.41 9.50 -15.22
CA CYS A 31 12.43 9.38 -14.16
C CYS A 31 12.26 10.47 -13.08
N GLU A 32 12.01 11.71 -13.48
CA GLU A 32 11.79 12.82 -12.54
C GLU A 32 10.45 12.71 -11.82
N ARG A 33 9.41 12.18 -12.48
CA ARG A 33 8.14 11.85 -11.83
C ARG A 33 8.32 10.90 -10.67
N PHE A 34 9.20 9.91 -10.84
CA PHE A 34 9.46 8.93 -9.79
C PHE A 34 10.11 9.55 -8.56
N ASN A 35 11.05 10.48 -8.78
CA ASN A 35 11.76 11.20 -7.72
C ASN A 35 10.84 12.17 -6.96
N HIS A 36 9.92 12.83 -7.65
CA HIS A 36 9.02 13.84 -7.07
C HIS A 36 7.66 13.28 -6.62
N ARG A 37 7.50 11.95 -6.57
CA ARG A 37 6.23 11.35 -6.20
C ARG A 37 5.74 11.81 -4.81
N PRO A 38 4.44 12.02 -4.63
CA PRO A 38 3.89 12.37 -3.32
C PRO A 38 4.21 11.26 -2.32
N LYS A 39 4.77 11.65 -1.17
CA LYS A 39 5.04 10.71 -0.09
C LYS A 39 3.71 10.24 0.52
N PRO A 40 3.60 8.98 0.95
CA PRO A 40 2.46 8.53 1.72
C PRO A 40 2.33 9.39 2.99
N LYS A 41 1.10 9.56 3.48
CA LYS A 41 0.83 10.31 4.71
C LYS A 41 1.65 9.68 5.85
N ARG A 42 2.20 10.52 6.73
CA ARG A 42 3.04 10.11 7.87
C ARG A 42 2.24 10.03 9.17
N SER A 43 0.91 9.91 9.09
CA SER A 43 0.08 9.98 10.29
C SER A 43 0.38 8.77 11.20
N ARG A 44 0.13 8.91 12.51
CA ARG A 44 0.31 7.79 13.45
C ARG A 44 -0.59 6.59 13.10
N ARG A 45 -1.76 6.85 12.50
CA ARG A 45 -2.71 5.84 12.00
C ARG A 45 -2.07 4.97 10.91
N ASP A 46 -1.34 5.59 10.00
CA ASP A 46 -0.72 4.92 8.85
C ASP A 46 0.42 3.98 9.30
N LYS A 47 1.11 4.31 10.40
CA LYS A 47 2.12 3.42 10.99
C LYS A 47 1.50 2.11 11.51
N VAL A 48 0.35 2.20 12.18
CA VAL A 48 -0.37 1.03 12.67
C VAL A 48 -0.91 0.21 11.51
N LEU A 49 -1.50 0.88 10.52
CA LEU A 49 -2.03 0.22 9.32
C LEU A 49 -0.93 -0.52 8.54
N LYS A 50 0.23 0.13 8.36
CA LYS A 50 1.39 -0.48 7.71
C LYS A 50 1.90 -1.69 8.48
N LYS A 51 1.92 -1.63 9.82
CA LYS A 51 2.32 -2.76 10.67
C LYS A 51 1.31 -3.92 10.56
N LEU A 52 0.01 -3.62 10.52
CA LEU A 52 -1.04 -4.63 10.31
C LEU A 52 -0.95 -5.29 8.93
N MET A 53 -0.72 -4.51 7.87
CA MET A 53 -0.47 -5.05 6.53
C MET A 53 0.78 -5.92 6.48
N GLN A 54 1.87 -5.52 7.13
CA GLN A 54 3.10 -6.33 7.21
C GLN A 54 2.85 -7.68 7.89
N ILE A 55 2.10 -7.68 9.00
CA ILE A 55 1.74 -8.92 9.71
C ILE A 55 0.89 -9.82 8.80
N ASN A 56 -0.11 -9.26 8.12
CA ASN A 56 -0.99 -10.03 7.24
C ASN A 56 -0.23 -10.60 6.02
N MET A 57 0.61 -9.79 5.38
CA MET A 57 1.47 -10.23 4.28
C MET A 57 2.47 -11.30 4.72
N ALA A 58 3.08 -11.17 5.91
CA ALA A 58 3.98 -12.19 6.43
C ALA A 58 3.27 -13.52 6.69
N GLY A 59 2.03 -13.45 7.21
CA GLY A 59 1.17 -14.63 7.35
C GLY A 59 0.84 -15.28 6.00
N PHE A 60 0.51 -14.47 4.99
CA PHE A 60 0.23 -14.94 3.64
C PHE A 60 1.47 -15.56 2.97
N VAL A 61 2.64 -14.93 3.08
CA VAL A 61 3.90 -15.47 2.53
C VAL A 61 4.25 -16.81 3.18
N ARG A 62 4.07 -16.95 4.50
CA ARG A 62 4.26 -18.23 5.18
C ARG A 62 3.26 -19.28 4.70
N PHE A 63 2.00 -18.93 4.60
CA PHE A 63 0.96 -19.83 4.08
C PHE A 63 1.30 -20.31 2.66
N VAL A 64 1.64 -19.38 1.77
CA VAL A 64 2.06 -19.71 0.41
C VAL A 64 3.29 -20.62 0.45
N SER A 65 4.35 -20.25 1.17
CA SER A 65 5.56 -21.07 1.34
C SER A 65 5.27 -22.49 1.83
N GLU A 66 4.36 -22.67 2.79
CA GLU A 66 3.96 -23.99 3.31
C GLU A 66 3.19 -24.80 2.25
N THR A 67 2.39 -24.14 1.40
CA THR A 67 1.68 -24.81 0.29
C THR A 67 2.57 -25.19 -0.89
N ILE A 68 3.67 -24.48 -1.16
CA ILE A 68 4.60 -24.81 -2.27
C ILE A 68 5.67 -25.82 -1.88
N ASN A 69 6.03 -25.93 -0.59
CA ASN A 69 7.03 -26.89 -0.10
C ASN A 69 6.39 -28.16 0.49
N GLY A 70 5.08 -28.32 0.33
CA GLY A 70 4.29 -29.44 0.83
C GLY A 70 3.96 -30.53 -0.20
N ASP A 71 4.68 -30.56 -1.33
CA ASP A 71 4.66 -31.64 -2.34
C ASP A 71 5.97 -32.45 -2.29
#